data_AF-A6GUB7-F1
#
_entry.id   AF-A6GUB7-F1
#
_cell.length_a   1.000
_cell.length_b   1.000
_cell.length_c   1.000
_cell.angle_alpha   90.00
_cell.angle_beta   90.00
_cell.angle_gamma   90.00
#
_symmetry.space_group_name_H-M   'P 1'
#
loop_
_entity.id
_entity.type
_entity.pdbx_description
1 polymer ?
#
loop_
_entity_poly.entity_id
_entity_poly.type
_entity_poly.pdbx_seq_one_letter_code
_entity_poly.pdbx_strand_id
1 'polypeptide(L)'
;GSTTGYTGLDNDVAAQLAILTSNDVVNSYGEQIILAVDATDDNLAVLTWPNVEGDQCSDIALAVANGVTTVDGLGDPQTVTNGQLTLDQTTLICGDGTAAVDLVMTFGRR
;
A
#
# COMPACT_ATOMS: atom_id res chain seq x y z
N GLY A 1 10.99 11.30 -22.38
CA GLY A 1 10.98 11.22 -20.90
C GLY A 1 10.98 9.76 -20.54
N SER A 2 11.72 9.33 -19.52
CA SER A 2 11.77 7.92 -19.11
C SER A 2 10.35 7.39 -18.94
N THR A 3 10.04 6.27 -19.60
CA THR A 3 8.73 5.59 -19.56
C THR A 3 8.62 4.61 -18.40
N THR A 4 9.62 4.57 -17.52
CA THR A 4 9.80 3.53 -16.51
C THR A 4 10.20 4.18 -15.17
N GLY A 5 9.21 4.75 -14.47
CA GLY A 5 9.43 5.66 -13.34
C GLY A 5 10.02 5.04 -12.08
N TYR A 6 9.70 3.78 -11.78
CA TYR A 6 10.05 3.08 -10.54
C TYR A 6 10.81 1.77 -10.77
N THR A 7 11.30 1.50 -11.99
CA THR A 7 12.11 0.29 -12.27
C THR A 7 13.29 0.18 -11.31
N GLY A 8 13.42 -0.97 -10.65
CA GLY A 8 14.48 -1.22 -9.67
C GLY A 8 14.19 -0.65 -8.28
N LEU A 9 12.98 -0.11 -8.04
CA LEU A 9 12.55 0.19 -6.68
C LEU A 9 12.32 -1.11 -5.91
N ASP A 10 13.04 -1.24 -4.79
CA ASP A 10 12.88 -2.26 -3.77
C ASP A 10 13.21 -1.67 -2.38
N ASN A 11 13.13 -2.49 -1.33
CA ASN A 11 13.45 -2.07 0.04
C ASN A 11 14.90 -1.60 0.21
N ASP A 12 15.86 -2.19 -0.51
CA ASP A 12 17.28 -1.81 -0.39
C ASP A 12 17.50 -0.41 -0.95
N VAL A 13 16.96 -0.13 -2.14
CA VAL A 13 16.98 1.18 -2.77
C VAL A 13 16.22 2.20 -1.92
N ALA A 14 15.04 1.83 -1.42
CA ALA A 14 14.24 2.70 -0.56
C ALA A 14 14.96 3.07 0.74
N ALA A 15 15.68 2.12 1.36
CA ALA A 15 16.49 2.36 2.54
C ALA A 15 17.70 3.26 2.25
N GLN A 16 18.40 3.03 1.12
CA GLN A 16 19.54 3.87 0.70
C GLN A 16 19.13 5.33 0.47
N LEU A 17 17.90 5.55 0.00
CA LEU A 17 17.31 6.88 -0.22
C LEU A 17 16.63 7.46 1.03
N ALA A 18 16.66 6.76 2.16
CA ALA A 18 15.98 7.12 3.40
C ALA A 18 14.46 7.34 3.26
N ILE A 19 13.83 6.65 2.31
CA ILE A 19 12.36 6.52 2.22
C ILE A 19 11.88 5.56 3.32
N LEU A 20 12.58 4.44 3.48
CA LEU A 20 12.46 3.55 4.62
C LEU A 20 13.65 3.75 5.57
N THR A 21 13.45 3.48 6.87
CA THR A 21 14.52 3.61 7.86
C THR A 21 15.59 2.50 7.75
N SER A 22 15.22 1.34 7.19
CA SER A 22 16.09 0.23 6.81
C SER A 22 15.41 -0.59 5.69
N ASN A 23 16.05 -1.64 5.19
CA ASN A 23 15.41 -2.59 4.27
C ASN A 23 14.51 -3.61 5.01
N ASP A 24 14.72 -3.78 6.32
CA ASP A 24 13.98 -4.70 7.19
C ASP A 24 13.00 -3.97 8.13
N VAL A 25 12.36 -2.90 7.66
CA VAL A 25 11.35 -2.20 8.45
C VAL A 25 10.17 -3.14 8.71
N VAL A 26 9.89 -3.37 10.00
CA VAL A 26 8.72 -4.12 10.43
C VAL A 26 7.59 -3.19 10.83
N ASN A 27 6.37 -3.61 10.57
CA ASN A 27 5.18 -2.92 11.03
C ASN A 27 4.87 -3.25 12.50
N SER A 28 3.78 -2.67 13.02
CA SER A 28 3.30 -2.91 14.38
C SER A 28 2.88 -4.35 14.68
N TYR A 29 2.69 -5.17 13.64
CA TYR A 29 2.28 -6.58 13.73
C TYR A 29 3.47 -7.54 13.63
N GLY A 30 4.70 -7.02 13.55
CA GLY A 30 5.93 -7.81 13.50
C GLY A 30 6.31 -8.31 12.11
N GLU A 31 5.58 -7.92 11.07
CA GLU A 31 5.80 -8.35 9.69
C GLU A 31 6.53 -7.26 8.89
N GLN A 32 7.33 -7.67 7.91
CA GLN A 32 8.14 -6.76 7.09
C GLN A 32 7.27 -5.94 6.13
N ILE A 33 7.45 -4.62 6.12
CA ILE A 33 6.88 -3.74 5.10
C ILE A 33 7.66 -3.93 3.79
N ILE A 34 6.94 -4.12 2.69
CA ILE A 34 7.55 -4.31 1.36
C ILE A 34 7.21 -3.11 0.49
N LEU A 35 8.21 -2.45 -0.07
CA LEU A 35 8.07 -1.42 -1.09
C LEU A 35 8.70 -1.94 -2.37
N ALA A 36 7.93 -1.97 -3.45
CA ALA A 36 8.37 -2.47 -4.74
C ALA A 36 7.78 -1.66 -5.89
N VAL A 37 8.30 -1.88 -7.10
CA VAL A 37 7.60 -1.51 -8.34
C VAL A 37 6.34 -2.37 -8.51
N ASP A 38 5.28 -1.81 -9.09
CA ASP A 38 4.12 -2.61 -9.48
C ASP A 38 4.51 -3.68 -10.52
N ALA A 39 3.91 -4.86 -10.42
CA ALA A 39 4.27 -6.00 -11.26
C ALA A 39 3.83 -5.83 -12.73
N THR A 40 2.91 -4.91 -13.00
CA THR A 40 2.27 -4.72 -14.32
C THR A 40 2.56 -3.35 -14.93
N ASP A 41 2.86 -2.34 -14.12
CA ASP A 41 3.18 -0.99 -14.56
C ASP A 41 4.41 -0.42 -13.82
N ASP A 42 5.52 -0.28 -14.54
CA ASP A 42 6.77 0.26 -13.98
C ASP A 42 6.71 1.76 -13.65
N ASN A 43 5.57 2.42 -13.88
CA ASN A 43 5.27 3.78 -13.46
C ASN A 43 4.48 3.85 -12.15
N LEU A 44 4.22 2.71 -11.51
CA LEU A 44 3.58 2.62 -10.21
C LEU A 44 4.55 1.98 -9.19
N ALA A 45 4.40 2.40 -7.94
CA ALA A 45 5.06 1.79 -6.79
C ALA A 45 3.99 1.22 -5.85
N VAL A 46 4.32 0.14 -5.16
CA VAL A 46 3.40 -0.58 -4.29
C VAL A 46 4.05 -0.76 -2.93
N LEU A 47 3.36 -0.34 -1.87
CA LEU A 47 3.72 -0.65 -0.49
C LEU A 47 2.75 -1.69 0.06
N THR A 48 3.27 -2.84 0.44
CA THR A 48 2.54 -3.90 1.15
C THR A 48 2.80 -3.75 2.64
N TRP A 49 1.72 -3.57 3.39
CA TRP A 49 1.69 -3.60 4.84
C TRP A 49 0.99 -4.90 5.25
N PRO A 50 1.75 -5.96 5.57
CA PRO A 50 1.17 -7.28 5.82
C PRO A 50 0.50 -7.42 7.19
N ASN A 51 -0.41 -8.39 7.28
CA ASN A 51 -1.03 -8.86 8.53
C ASN A 51 -1.66 -7.73 9.38
N VAL A 52 -2.33 -6.79 8.72
CA VAL A 52 -3.07 -5.71 9.39
C VAL A 52 -4.35 -6.29 9.98
N GLU A 53 -4.56 -6.10 11.29
CA GLU A 53 -5.80 -6.50 11.96
C GLU A 53 -7.02 -5.84 11.30
N GLY A 54 -8.08 -6.62 11.10
CA GLY A 54 -9.18 -6.22 10.21
C GLY A 54 -9.93 -4.97 10.65
N ASP A 55 -10.05 -4.71 11.95
CA ASP A 55 -10.63 -3.47 12.49
C ASP A 55 -9.71 -2.26 12.28
N GLN A 56 -8.40 -2.45 12.40
CA GLN A 56 -7.40 -1.41 12.15
C GLN A 56 -7.20 -1.14 10.65
N CYS A 57 -7.49 -2.13 9.79
CA CYS A 57 -7.36 -1.99 8.34
C CYS A 57 -8.20 -0.82 7.81
N SER A 58 -9.45 -0.67 8.25
CA SER A 58 -10.31 0.41 7.76
C SER A 58 -9.79 1.78 8.18
N ASP A 59 -9.27 1.90 9.40
CA ASP A 59 -8.71 3.15 9.91
C ASP A 59 -7.45 3.55 9.12
N ILE A 60 -6.56 2.58 8.86
CA ILE A 60 -5.34 2.82 8.07
C ILE A 60 -5.71 3.17 6.63
N ALA A 61 -6.60 2.41 5.99
CA ALA A 61 -7.03 2.67 4.61
C ALA A 61 -7.60 4.09 4.44
N LEU A 62 -8.43 4.54 5.39
CA LEU A 62 -8.95 5.91 5.41
C LEU A 62 -7.86 6.95 5.63
N ALA A 63 -6.92 6.69 6.54
CA ALA A 63 -5.84 7.62 6.86
C ALA A 63 -4.87 7.84 5.69
N VAL A 64 -4.58 6.79 4.92
CA VAL A 64 -3.62 6.84 3.81
C VAL A 64 -4.24 7.25 2.46
N ALA A 65 -5.57 7.24 2.35
CA ALA A 65 -6.29 7.47 1.09
C ALA A 65 -5.77 8.69 0.31
N ASN A 66 -5.48 9.81 0.97
CA ASN A 66 -5.02 11.02 0.27
C ASN A 66 -3.66 10.85 -0.46
N GLY A 67 -2.80 9.97 0.06
CA GLY A 67 -1.45 9.73 -0.46
C GLY A 67 -1.35 8.67 -1.55
N VAL A 68 -2.43 7.94 -1.84
CA VAL A 68 -2.41 6.75 -2.71
C VAL A 68 -3.41 6.87 -3.86
N THR A 69 -3.28 6.00 -4.85
CA THR A 69 -4.14 5.93 -6.03
C THR A 69 -5.13 4.78 -5.94
N THR A 70 -4.69 3.64 -5.41
CA THR A 70 -5.53 2.49 -5.07
C THR A 70 -5.11 1.90 -3.73
N VAL A 71 -6.07 1.21 -3.10
CA VAL A 71 -5.85 0.40 -1.89
C VAL A 71 -6.52 -0.96 -2.11
N ASP A 72 -5.85 -2.03 -1.75
CA ASP A 72 -6.35 -3.41 -1.78
C ASP A 72 -6.01 -4.13 -0.47
N GLY A 73 -6.76 -5.16 -0.14
CA GLY A 73 -6.51 -6.05 1.00
C GLY A 73 -7.09 -7.45 0.83
N LEU A 74 -8.08 -7.61 -0.06
CA LEU A 74 -8.76 -8.89 -0.32
C LEU A 74 -8.72 -9.32 -1.80
N GLY A 75 -7.91 -8.65 -2.62
CA GLY A 75 -7.75 -8.94 -4.06
C GLY A 75 -8.73 -8.19 -4.96
N ASP A 76 -9.36 -7.12 -4.46
CA ASP A 76 -10.22 -6.21 -5.25
C ASP A 76 -9.81 -4.75 -5.01
N PRO A 77 -8.80 -4.25 -5.75
CA PRO A 77 -8.26 -2.91 -5.55
C PRO A 77 -9.31 -1.81 -5.75
N GLN A 78 -9.47 -0.96 -4.74
CA GLN A 78 -10.37 0.17 -4.77
C GLN A 78 -9.65 1.45 -5.19
N THR A 79 -10.19 2.16 -6.17
CA THR A 79 -9.64 3.47 -6.60
C THR A 79 -9.97 4.55 -5.59
N VAL A 80 -8.94 5.30 -5.19
CA VAL A 80 -9.09 6.47 -4.33
C VAL A 80 -9.42 7.70 -5.17
N THR A 81 -10.59 8.29 -4.92
CA THR A 81 -11.06 9.47 -5.66
C THR A 81 -10.99 10.70 -4.77
N ASN A 82 -10.35 11.77 -5.23
CA ASN A 82 -10.16 13.02 -4.47
C ASN A 82 -9.54 12.80 -3.08
N GLY A 83 -8.69 11.79 -2.93
CA GLY A 83 -8.02 11.46 -1.67
C GLY A 83 -8.97 10.87 -0.62
N GLN A 84 -10.10 10.29 -1.04
CA GLN A 84 -11.11 9.73 -0.16
C GLN A 84 -11.49 8.32 -0.58
N LEU A 85 -11.79 7.48 0.41
CA LEU A 85 -12.46 6.19 0.27
C LEU A 85 -13.83 6.28 0.94
N THR A 86 -14.82 5.61 0.38
CA THR A 86 -16.12 5.43 1.03
C THR A 86 -16.07 4.29 2.04
N LEU A 87 -17.05 4.24 2.95
CA LEU A 87 -17.19 3.14 3.91
C LEU A 87 -17.42 1.78 3.20
N ASP A 88 -18.12 1.79 2.07
CA ASP A 88 -18.34 0.58 1.27
C ASP A 88 -17.01 0.09 0.68
N GLN A 89 -16.17 1.00 0.18
CA GLN A 89 -14.83 0.65 -0.33
C GLN A 89 -13.93 0.10 0.78
N THR A 90 -13.95 0.68 1.99
CA THR A 90 -13.16 0.14 3.11
C THR A 90 -13.60 -1.27 3.50
N THR A 91 -14.90 -1.58 3.36
CA THR A 91 -15.42 -2.94 3.59
C THR A 91 -14.94 -3.92 2.51
N LEU A 92 -14.79 -3.47 1.25
CA LEU A 92 -14.21 -4.29 0.18
C LEU A 92 -12.71 -4.54 0.38
N ILE A 93 -11.99 -3.55 0.93
CA ILE A 93 -10.55 -3.66 1.22
C ILE A 93 -10.28 -4.56 2.43
N CYS A 94 -11.05 -4.39 3.51
CA CYS A 94 -10.74 -4.97 4.83
C CYS A 94 -11.68 -6.11 5.25
N GLY A 95 -12.75 -6.36 4.50
CA GLY A 95 -13.77 -7.33 4.84
C GLY A 95 -14.63 -6.91 6.03
N ASP A 96 -15.03 -7.88 6.84
CA ASP A 96 -15.86 -7.70 8.03
C ASP A 96 -15.05 -7.38 9.30
N GLY A 97 -13.74 -7.21 9.18
CA GLY A 97 -12.82 -6.90 10.27
C GLY A 97 -12.41 -8.09 11.14
N THR A 98 -12.79 -9.33 10.80
CA THR A 98 -12.51 -10.51 11.65
C THR A 98 -11.18 -11.20 11.35
N ALA A 99 -10.66 -11.05 10.13
CA ALA A 99 -9.40 -11.62 9.70
C ALA A 99 -8.38 -10.52 9.42
N ALA A 100 -7.10 -10.83 9.62
CA ALA A 100 -6.03 -9.94 9.19
C ALA A 100 -5.92 -9.93 7.67
N VAL A 101 -5.49 -8.81 7.10
CA VAL A 101 -5.33 -8.61 5.66
C VAL A 101 -3.98 -7.99 5.35
N ASP A 102 -3.47 -8.25 4.15
CA ASP A 102 -2.28 -7.59 3.64
C ASP A 102 -2.71 -6.32 2.92
N LEU A 103 -2.53 -5.17 3.55
CA LEU A 103 -2.93 -3.90 2.96
C LEU A 103 -1.91 -3.50 1.88
N VAL A 104 -2.35 -3.47 0.63
CA VAL A 104 -1.53 -3.10 -0.53
C VAL A 104 -1.93 -1.71 -1.00
N MET A 105 -0.98 -0.78 -1.01
CA MET A 105 -1.19 0.62 -1.38
C MET A 105 -0.39 0.95 -2.63
N THR A 106 -1.07 1.49 -3.65
CA THR A 106 -0.42 1.85 -4.91
C THR A 106 -0.22 3.36 -5.03
N PHE A 107 1.01 3.75 -5.34
CA PHE A 107 1.45 5.12 -5.57
C PHE A 107 1.79 5.30 -7.04
N GLY A 108 1.50 6.48 -7.60
CA GLY A 108 1.80 6.81 -8.98
C GLY A 108 1.76 8.31 -9.20
N ARG A 109 2.33 8.77 -10.33
CA ARG A 109 2.18 10.18 -10.72
C ARG A 109 0.73 10.45 -11.12
N ARG A 110 0.09 11.39 -10.44
CA ARG A 110 -1.10 12.09 -10.94
C ARG A 110 -0.71 13.00 -12.11
#